data_AF-A0A357BNZ0-F1
#
_entry.id   AF-A0A357BNZ0-F1
#
_cell.length_a   1.000
_cell.length_b   1.000
_cell.length_c   1.000
_cell.angle_alpha   90.00
_cell.angle_beta   90.00
_cell.angle_gamma   90.00
#
_symmetry.space_group_name_H-M   'P 1'
#
loop_
_entity.id
_entity.type
_entity.pdbx_description
1 polymer ?
#
loop_
_entity_poly.entity_id
_entity_poly.type
_entity_poly.pdbx_seq_one_letter_code
_entity_poly.pdbx_strand_id
1 'polypeptide(L)'
;MKILQLFGNIAMIVLIGCYSMAAVKRNVAWGNEHILTTDNIYKSPGKARPYLNRGLFYFNKNRIDDAIREYLIALQLDPDYAYARNNIGVAYYNKGYLDAAIKELTEAIRLSPGYAEAHYNLGIAYGEKGLAQEAYIEIKKAMELNKNLAEELKYSKP
;
A
#
# COMPACT_ATOMS: atom_id res chain seq x y z
N MET A 1 40.10 -30.23 -29.58
CA MET A 1 39.50 -30.18 -28.21
C MET A 1 39.61 -28.80 -27.56
N LYS A 2 40.78 -28.14 -27.53
CA LYS A 2 40.98 -26.81 -26.89
C LYS A 2 40.17 -25.65 -27.51
N ILE A 3 40.00 -25.62 -28.84
CA ILE A 3 39.25 -24.57 -29.55
C ILE A 3 37.75 -24.59 -29.16
N LEU A 4 37.16 -25.78 -29.07
CA LEU A 4 35.75 -25.93 -28.68
C LEU A 4 35.52 -25.51 -27.21
N GLN A 5 36.46 -25.83 -26.32
CA GLN A 5 36.45 -25.33 -24.94
C GLN A 5 36.58 -23.80 -24.85
N LEU A 6 37.42 -23.20 -25.70
CA LEU A 6 37.58 -21.75 -25.77
C LEU A 6 36.27 -21.07 -26.19
N PHE A 7 35.59 -21.58 -27.23
CA PHE A 7 34.27 -21.07 -27.64
C PHE A 7 33.22 -21.24 -26.55
N GLY A 8 33.20 -22.38 -25.86
CA GLY A 8 32.30 -22.60 -24.72
C GLY A 8 32.54 -21.60 -23.57
N ASN A 9 33.80 -21.32 -23.24
CA ASN A 9 34.16 -20.35 -22.22
C ASN A 9 33.77 -18.91 -22.61
N ILE A 10 34.00 -18.52 -23.87
CA ILE A 10 33.59 -17.20 -24.38
C ILE A 10 32.07 -17.06 -24.34
N ALA A 11 31.32 -18.07 -24.81
CA ALA A 11 29.86 -18.05 -24.78
C ALA A 11 29.32 -17.94 -23.34
N MET A 12 29.92 -18.64 -22.39
CA MET A 12 29.56 -18.58 -20.98
C MET A 12 29.84 -17.19 -20.37
N ILE A 13 30.99 -16.57 -20.68
CA ILE A 13 31.30 -15.20 -20.22
C ILE A 13 30.29 -14.19 -20.77
N VAL A 14 29.92 -14.31 -22.05
CA VAL A 14 28.91 -13.45 -22.69
C VAL A 14 27.55 -13.62 -22.01
N LEU A 15 27.12 -14.85 -21.75
CA LEU A 15 25.84 -15.12 -21.06
C LEU A 15 25.82 -14.54 -19.64
N ILE A 16 26.90 -14.71 -18.87
CA ILE A 16 27.04 -14.12 -17.54
C ILE A 16 26.98 -12.59 -17.61
N GLY A 17 27.67 -11.99 -18.59
CA GLY A 17 27.65 -10.54 -18.84
C GLY A 17 26.26 -10.01 -19.20
N CYS A 18 25.52 -10.71 -20.06
CA CYS A 18 24.14 -10.36 -20.39
C CYS A 18 23.22 -10.46 -19.17
N TYR A 19 23.35 -11.52 -18.37
CA TYR A 19 22.55 -11.71 -17.17
C TYR A 19 22.84 -10.66 -16.09
N SER A 20 24.12 -10.33 -15.87
CA SER A 20 24.52 -9.31 -14.90
C SER A 20 24.03 -7.91 -15.31
N MET A 21 24.13 -7.54 -16.60
CA MET A 21 23.57 -6.29 -17.11
C MET A 21 22.05 -6.21 -16.96
N ALA A 22 21.33 -7.29 -17.26
CA ALA A 22 19.88 -7.35 -17.06
C ALA A 22 19.50 -7.20 -15.59
N ALA A 23 20.25 -7.85 -14.68
CA ALA A 23 20.05 -7.73 -13.25
C ALA A 23 20.32 -6.31 -12.74
N VAL A 24 21.39 -5.66 -13.19
CA VAL A 24 21.71 -4.26 -12.82
C VAL A 24 20.64 -3.30 -13.31
N LYS A 25 20.22 -3.40 -14.59
CA LYS A 25 19.15 -2.55 -15.13
C LYS A 25 17.85 -2.72 -14.36
N ARG A 26 17.50 -3.95 -14.00
CA ARG A 26 16.33 -4.25 -13.17
C ARG A 26 16.44 -3.65 -11.78
N ASN A 27 17.59 -3.78 -11.12
CA ASN A 27 17.80 -3.22 -9.79
C ASN A 27 17.76 -1.68 -9.80
N VAL A 28 18.32 -1.03 -10.82
CA VAL A 28 18.23 0.42 -11.00
C VAL A 28 16.79 0.86 -11.25
N ALA A 29 16.06 0.15 -12.12
CA ALA A 29 14.66 0.44 -12.42
C ALA A 29 13.76 0.30 -11.18
N TRP A 30 13.95 -0.75 -10.39
CA TRP A 30 13.19 -1.00 -9.17
C TRP A 30 13.60 -0.10 -7.99
N GLY A 31 14.75 0.57 -8.06
CA GLY A 31 15.09 1.65 -7.14
C GLY A 31 14.18 2.88 -7.32
N ASN A 32 13.51 3.00 -8.46
CA ASN A 32 12.51 4.04 -8.68
C ASN A 32 11.10 3.49 -8.39
N GLU A 33 10.51 3.95 -7.30
CA GLU A 33 9.20 3.50 -6.81
C GLU A 33 8.06 3.69 -7.83
N HIS A 34 8.13 4.72 -8.68
CA HIS A 34 7.15 4.91 -9.76
C HIS A 34 7.28 3.84 -10.85
N ILE A 35 8.51 3.49 -11.23
CA ILE A 35 8.76 2.43 -12.22
C ILE A 35 8.34 1.07 -11.63
N LEU A 36 8.67 0.83 -10.36
CA LEU A 36 8.29 -0.38 -9.64
C LEU A 36 6.76 -0.58 -9.61
N THR A 37 6.01 0.46 -9.24
CA THR A 37 4.54 0.39 -9.19
C THR A 37 3.92 0.20 -10.57
N THR A 38 4.48 0.83 -11.61
CA THR A 38 4.04 0.65 -13.00
C THR A 38 4.31 -0.78 -13.51
N ASP A 39 5.50 -1.33 -13.25
CA ASP A 39 5.88 -2.70 -13.62
C ASP A 39 4.99 -3.73 -12.91
N ASN A 40 4.66 -3.51 -11.63
CA ASN A 40 3.75 -4.38 -10.87
C ASN A 40 2.33 -4.38 -11.44
N ILE A 41 1.82 -3.22 -11.87
CA ILE A 41 0.53 -3.11 -12.56
C ILE A 41 0.58 -3.83 -13.90
N TYR A 42 1.65 -3.64 -14.69
CA TYR A 42 1.82 -4.31 -15.97
C TYR A 42 1.80 -5.84 -15.84
N LYS A 43 2.48 -6.38 -14.82
CA LYS A 43 2.53 -7.83 -14.55
C LYS A 43 1.23 -8.39 -13.97
N SER A 44 0.39 -7.56 -13.38
CA SER A 44 -0.81 -8.01 -12.65
C SER A 44 -1.92 -6.95 -12.68
N PRO A 45 -2.45 -6.62 -13.87
CA PRO A 45 -3.36 -5.48 -14.03
C PRO A 45 -4.72 -5.69 -13.37
N GLY A 46 -5.11 -6.93 -13.10
CA GLY A 46 -6.37 -7.30 -12.42
C GLY A 46 -6.24 -7.48 -10.90
N LYS A 47 -5.13 -7.05 -10.28
CA LYS A 47 -4.95 -7.12 -8.82
C LYS A 47 -5.05 -5.71 -8.23
N ALA A 48 -5.79 -5.58 -7.13
CA ALA A 48 -6.00 -4.28 -6.46
C ALA A 48 -4.73 -3.72 -5.81
N ARG A 49 -3.91 -4.58 -5.19
CA ARG A 49 -2.71 -4.18 -4.41
C ARG A 49 -1.70 -3.31 -5.20
N PRO A 50 -1.32 -3.62 -6.46
CA PRO A 50 -0.47 -2.75 -7.26
C PRO A 50 -0.97 -1.30 -7.37
N TYR A 51 -2.28 -1.09 -7.56
CA TYR A 51 -2.87 0.24 -7.63
C TYR A 51 -2.90 0.92 -6.25
N LEU A 52 -3.18 0.18 -5.17
CA LEU A 52 -3.03 0.70 -3.80
C LEU A 52 -1.60 1.23 -3.57
N ASN A 53 -0.57 0.46 -3.95
CA ASN A 53 0.81 0.88 -3.78
C ASN A 53 1.17 2.10 -4.63
N ARG A 54 0.65 2.21 -5.86
CA ARG A 54 0.85 3.40 -6.70
C ARG A 54 0.14 4.63 -6.12
N GLY A 55 -1.05 4.44 -5.56
CA GLY A 55 -1.76 5.49 -4.85
C GLY A 55 -0.97 6.00 -3.64
N LEU A 56 -0.37 5.10 -2.85
CA LEU A 56 0.52 5.47 -1.74
C LEU A 56 1.74 6.27 -2.22
N PHE A 57 2.35 5.85 -3.33
CA PHE A 57 3.42 6.62 -3.95
C PHE A 57 2.98 8.05 -4.29
N TYR A 58 1.83 8.25 -4.94
CA TYR A 58 1.33 9.59 -5.25
C TYR A 58 0.97 10.39 -4.01
N PHE A 59 0.39 9.75 -3.00
CA PHE A 59 0.07 10.37 -1.72
C PHE A 59 1.34 10.92 -1.04
N ASN A 60 2.41 10.13 -0.99
CA ASN A 60 3.72 10.54 -0.45
C ASN A 60 4.39 11.67 -1.24
N LYS A 61 3.99 11.88 -2.50
CA LYS A 61 4.41 13.02 -3.34
C LYS A 61 3.45 14.21 -3.24
N ASN A 62 2.53 14.20 -2.28
CA ASN A 62 1.49 15.20 -2.09
C ASN A 62 0.57 15.38 -3.33
N ARG A 63 0.50 14.36 -4.18
CA ARG A 63 -0.38 14.31 -5.36
C ARG A 63 -1.69 13.60 -4.98
N ILE A 64 -2.47 14.26 -4.13
CA ILE A 64 -3.63 13.64 -3.45
C ILE A 64 -4.71 13.18 -4.45
N ASP A 65 -4.99 13.96 -5.49
CA ASP A 65 -5.98 13.56 -6.50
C ASP A 65 -5.56 12.34 -7.32
N ASP A 66 -4.27 12.23 -7.62
CA ASP A 66 -3.72 11.04 -8.26
C ASP A 66 -3.82 9.82 -7.35
N ALA A 67 -3.52 9.99 -6.06
CA ALA A 67 -3.65 8.92 -5.07
C ALA A 67 -5.09 8.40 -4.98
N ILE A 68 -6.08 9.29 -4.88
CA ILE A 68 -7.50 8.92 -4.84
C ILE A 68 -7.89 8.13 -6.08
N ARG A 69 -7.47 8.57 -7.28
CA ARG A 69 -7.76 7.85 -8.53
C ARG A 69 -7.22 6.42 -8.50
N GLU A 70 -5.99 6.23 -8.05
CA GLU A 70 -5.39 4.90 -7.95
C GLU A 70 -6.08 4.01 -6.92
N TYR A 71 -6.45 4.56 -5.75
CA TYR A 71 -7.19 3.81 -4.75
C TYR A 71 -8.59 3.42 -5.22
N LEU A 72 -9.26 4.27 -6.00
CA LEU A 72 -10.55 3.94 -6.60
C LEU A 72 -10.43 2.80 -7.62
N ILE A 73 -9.35 2.74 -8.40
CA ILE A 73 -9.09 1.57 -9.27
C ILE A 73 -8.87 0.31 -8.42
N ALA A 74 -8.15 0.41 -7.30
CA ALA A 74 -7.99 -0.72 -6.39
C ALA A 74 -9.35 -1.23 -5.87
N LEU A 75 -10.28 -0.33 -5.52
CA LEU A 75 -11.64 -0.69 -5.11
C LEU A 75 -12.52 -1.23 -6.24
N GLN A 76 -12.32 -0.79 -7.47
CA GLN A 76 -13.02 -1.38 -8.62
C GLN A 76 -12.62 -2.83 -8.85
N LEU A 77 -11.35 -3.17 -8.57
CA LEU A 77 -10.83 -4.54 -8.69
C LEU A 77 -11.15 -5.41 -7.47
N ASP A 78 -11.22 -4.80 -6.28
CA ASP A 78 -11.56 -5.45 -5.02
C ASP A 78 -12.41 -4.51 -4.14
N PRO A 79 -13.75 -4.58 -4.25
CA PRO A 79 -14.67 -3.70 -3.52
C PRO A 79 -14.60 -3.78 -1.99
N ASP A 80 -14.07 -4.90 -1.49
CA ASP A 80 -13.96 -5.21 -0.06
C ASP A 80 -12.56 -4.88 0.49
N TYR A 81 -11.72 -4.19 -0.28
CA TYR A 81 -10.36 -3.88 0.12
C TYR A 81 -10.30 -2.75 1.16
N ALA A 82 -10.43 -3.11 2.43
CA ALA A 82 -10.47 -2.17 3.57
C ALA A 82 -9.29 -1.17 3.59
N TYR A 83 -8.09 -1.60 3.21
CA TYR A 83 -6.90 -0.74 3.11
C TYR A 83 -7.08 0.40 2.09
N ALA A 84 -7.70 0.12 0.94
CA ALA A 84 -7.96 1.14 -0.07
C ALA A 84 -8.97 2.18 0.44
N ARG A 85 -10.02 1.74 1.14
CA ARG A 85 -11.00 2.65 1.77
C ARG A 85 -10.38 3.53 2.84
N ASN A 86 -9.55 2.96 3.72
CA ASN A 86 -8.81 3.75 4.71
C ASN A 86 -7.98 4.85 4.04
N ASN A 87 -7.23 4.51 2.99
CA ASN A 87 -6.36 5.47 2.31
C ASN A 87 -7.14 6.54 1.53
N ILE A 88 -8.31 6.21 0.97
CA ILE A 88 -9.21 7.23 0.38
C ILE A 88 -9.74 8.14 1.48
N GLY A 89 -10.14 7.58 2.63
CA GLY A 89 -10.60 8.35 3.77
C GLY A 89 -9.55 9.36 4.25
N VAL A 90 -8.31 8.92 4.42
CA VAL A 90 -7.16 9.78 4.75
C VAL A 90 -6.92 10.84 3.66
N ALA A 91 -7.02 10.47 2.39
CA ALA A 91 -6.86 11.42 1.29
C ALA A 91 -7.96 12.50 1.29
N TYR A 92 -9.22 12.14 1.54
CA TYR A 92 -10.31 13.11 1.70
C TYR A 92 -10.15 13.98 2.94
N TYR A 93 -9.66 13.44 4.05
CA TYR A 93 -9.33 14.23 5.23
C TYR A 93 -8.29 15.31 4.91
N ASN A 94 -7.23 14.97 4.19
CA ASN A 94 -6.20 15.94 3.77
C ASN A 94 -6.75 17.03 2.84
N LYS A 95 -7.84 16.76 2.11
CA LYS A 95 -8.54 17.75 1.29
C LYS A 95 -9.57 18.59 2.07
N GLY A 96 -9.78 18.31 3.36
CA GLY A 96 -10.81 18.94 4.18
C GLY A 96 -12.22 18.39 3.94
N TYR A 97 -12.37 17.31 3.18
CA TYR A 97 -13.67 16.68 2.91
C TYR A 97 -14.02 15.69 4.02
N LEU A 98 -14.27 16.22 5.23
CA LEU A 98 -14.44 15.42 6.46
C LEU A 98 -15.58 14.40 6.36
N ASP A 99 -16.71 14.75 5.76
CA ASP A 99 -17.84 13.82 5.59
C ASP A 99 -17.50 12.63 4.69
N ALA A 100 -16.77 12.89 3.60
CA ALA A 100 -16.31 11.84 2.70
C ALA A 100 -15.25 10.97 3.37
N ALA A 101 -14.37 11.58 4.16
CA ALA A 101 -13.36 10.87 4.95
C ALA A 101 -14.00 9.90 5.94
N ILE A 102 -14.94 10.40 6.77
CA ILE A 102 -15.69 9.61 7.75
C ILE A 102 -16.38 8.44 7.06
N LYS A 103 -17.07 8.67 5.94
CA LYS A 103 -17.77 7.62 5.21
C LYS A 103 -16.85 6.47 4.79
N GLU A 104 -15.71 6.77 4.17
CA GLU A 104 -14.80 5.73 3.70
C GLU A 104 -14.09 5.01 4.85
N LEU A 105 -13.75 5.73 5.93
CA LEU A 105 -13.14 5.14 7.14
C LEU A 105 -14.12 4.22 7.87
N THR A 106 -15.39 4.61 8.00
CA THR A 106 -16.43 3.75 8.55
C THR A 106 -16.60 2.48 7.72
N GLU A 107 -16.55 2.58 6.39
CA GLU A 107 -16.65 1.41 5.53
C GLU A 107 -15.41 0.50 5.61
N ALA A 108 -14.21 1.07 5.78
CA ALA A 108 -12.99 0.30 6.06
C ALA A 108 -13.13 -0.53 7.35
N ILE A 109 -13.67 0.07 8.42
CA ILE A 109 -13.96 -0.60 9.69
C ILE A 109 -15.06 -1.66 9.54
N ARG A 110 -16.11 -1.39 8.76
CA ARG A 110 -17.17 -2.37 8.49
C ARG A 110 -16.61 -3.64 7.85
N LEU A 111 -15.69 -3.49 6.90
CA LEU A 111 -15.03 -4.59 6.21
C LEU A 111 -13.99 -5.30 7.09
N SER A 112 -13.28 -4.55 7.93
CA SER A 112 -12.27 -5.08 8.84
C SER A 112 -12.37 -4.45 10.23
N PRO A 113 -13.23 -4.99 11.12
CA PRO A 113 -13.44 -4.43 12.46
C PRO A 113 -12.21 -4.43 13.38
N GLY A 114 -11.18 -5.21 13.02
CA GLY A 114 -9.89 -5.22 13.72
C GLY A 114 -8.88 -4.20 13.21
N TYR A 115 -9.26 -3.34 12.25
CA TYR A 115 -8.32 -2.42 11.61
C TYR A 115 -8.08 -1.18 12.47
N ALA A 116 -7.12 -1.30 13.41
CA ALA A 116 -6.81 -0.26 14.39
C ALA A 116 -6.49 1.11 13.75
N GLU A 117 -5.79 1.13 12.61
CA GLU A 117 -5.45 2.37 11.91
C GLU A 117 -6.70 3.08 11.37
N ALA A 118 -7.67 2.35 10.83
CA ALA A 118 -8.91 2.94 10.34
C ALA A 118 -9.75 3.53 11.48
N HIS A 119 -9.80 2.85 12.64
CA HIS A 119 -10.40 3.39 13.87
C HIS A 119 -9.70 4.68 14.32
N TYR A 120 -8.36 4.71 14.34
CA TYR A 120 -7.61 5.89 14.69
C TYR A 120 -7.91 7.07 13.74
N ASN A 121 -7.83 6.84 12.43
CA ASN A 121 -8.10 7.85 11.42
C ASN A 121 -9.55 8.36 11.48
N LEU A 122 -10.52 7.49 11.75
CA LEU A 122 -11.92 7.89 11.93
C LEU A 122 -12.07 8.79 13.17
N GLY A 123 -11.40 8.45 14.27
CA GLY A 123 -11.39 9.26 15.47
C GLY A 123 -10.81 10.66 15.24
N ILE A 124 -9.73 10.77 14.48
CA ILE A 124 -9.16 12.06 14.07
C ILE A 124 -10.18 12.85 13.22
N ALA A 125 -10.81 12.22 12.23
CA ALA A 125 -11.79 12.88 11.38
C ALA A 125 -13.03 13.38 12.17
N TYR A 126 -13.50 12.60 13.16
CA TYR A 126 -14.56 13.04 14.07
C TYR A 126 -14.14 14.21 14.95
N GLY A 127 -12.91 14.18 15.49
CA GLY A 127 -12.36 15.27 16.30
C GLY A 127 -12.34 16.59 15.53
N GLU A 128 -11.84 16.56 14.29
CA GLU A 128 -11.79 17.73 13.40
C GLU A 128 -13.19 18.26 13.06
N LYS A 129 -14.19 17.39 13.03
CA LYS A 129 -15.61 17.76 12.82
C LYS A 129 -16.29 18.26 14.11
N GLY A 130 -15.62 18.24 15.26
CA GLY A 130 -16.17 18.63 16.56
C GLY A 130 -16.98 17.56 17.27
N LEU A 131 -16.93 16.31 16.80
CA LEU A 131 -17.64 15.15 17.34
C LEU A 131 -16.74 14.42 18.37
N ALA A 132 -16.52 15.08 19.51
CA ALA A 132 -15.52 14.66 20.50
C ALA A 132 -15.83 13.29 21.14
N GLN A 133 -17.11 12.95 21.33
CA GLN A 133 -17.50 11.70 21.96
C GLN A 133 -17.22 10.51 21.02
N GLU A 134 -17.59 10.65 19.76
CA GLU A 134 -17.33 9.68 18.70
C GLU A 134 -15.83 9.51 18.49
N ALA A 135 -15.07 10.61 18.46
CA ALA A 135 -13.62 10.58 18.38
C ALA A 135 -12.98 9.75 19.52
N TYR A 136 -13.43 9.98 20.76
CA TYR A 136 -12.94 9.23 21.92
C TYR A 136 -13.20 7.73 21.80
N ILE A 137 -14.41 7.34 21.37
CA ILE A 137 -14.79 5.93 21.20
C ILE A 137 -13.85 5.25 20.20
N GLU A 138 -13.64 5.86 19.04
CA GLU A 138 -12.83 5.27 17.96
C GLU A 138 -11.35 5.20 18.33
N ILE A 139 -10.80 6.26 18.93
CA ILE A 139 -9.40 6.28 19.40
C ILE A 139 -9.19 5.23 20.50
N LYS A 140 -10.13 5.11 21.45
CA LYS A 140 -10.06 4.07 22.48
C LYS A 140 -10.05 2.68 21.85
N LYS A 141 -10.91 2.44 20.85
CA LYS A 141 -10.96 1.15 20.15
C LYS A 141 -9.65 0.84 19.42
N ALA A 142 -9.05 1.81 18.75
CA ALA A 142 -7.75 1.66 18.10
C ALA A 142 -6.65 1.25 19.08
N MET A 143 -6.61 1.86 20.28
CA MET A 143 -5.66 1.52 21.32
C MET A 143 -5.86 0.11 21.87
N GLU A 144 -7.11 -0.31 22.11
CA GLU A 144 -7.43 -1.67 22.55
C GLU A 144 -6.97 -2.72 21.54
N LEU A 145 -7.25 -2.49 20.24
CA LEU A 145 -6.84 -3.40 19.17
C LEU A 145 -5.32 -3.54 19.07
N ASN A 146 -4.58 -2.43 19.15
CA ASN A 146 -3.11 -2.46 19.12
C ASN A 146 -2.51 -3.15 20.34
N LYS A 147 -3.08 -2.94 21.53
CA LYS A 147 -2.64 -3.63 22.75
C LYS A 147 -2.81 -5.13 22.60
N ASN A 148 -3.98 -5.57 22.14
CA ASN A 148 -4.27 -7.00 21.95
C ASN A 148 -3.30 -7.63 20.93
N LEU A 149 -3.00 -6.94 19.83
CA LEU A 149 -2.03 -7.39 18.85
C LEU A 149 -0.61 -7.53 19.45
N ALA A 150 -0.20 -6.58 20.29
CA ALA A 150 1.10 -6.64 20.97
C ALA A 150 1.18 -7.81 21.96
N GLU A 151 0.08 -8.11 22.67
CA GLU A 151 -0.02 -9.28 23.54
C GLU A 151 0.04 -10.58 22.73
N GLU A 152 -0.74 -10.72 21.66
CA GLU A 152 -0.72 -11.89 20.78
C GLU A 152 0.69 -12.19 20.24
N LEU A 153 1.40 -11.17 19.74
CA LEU A 153 2.77 -11.34 19.23
C LEU A 153 3.78 -11.71 20.32
N LYS A 154 3.53 -11.31 21.58
CA LYS A 154 4.37 -11.69 22.73
C LYS A 154 4.20 -13.17 23.07
N TYR A 155 2.99 -13.73 22.92
CA TYR A 155 2.68 -15.13 23.19
C TYR A 155 2.84 -16.05 21.96
N SER A 156 2.99 -15.49 20.75
CA SER A 156 3.17 -16.22 19.49
C SER A 156 4.64 -16.52 19.14
N LYS A 157 5.62 -16.02 19.89
CA LYS A 157 7.04 -16.37 19.66
C LYS A 157 7.39 -17.67 20.41
N PRO A 158 7.89 -18.71 19.72
CA PRO A 158 8.42 -19.91 20.37
C PRO A 158 9.67 -19.61 21.20
#